data_AF-A0A944LNI6-F1
#
_entry.id   AF-A0A944LNI6-F1
#
_cell.length_a   1.000
_cell.length_b   1.000
_cell.length_c   1.000
_cell.angle_alpha   90.00
_cell.angle_beta   90.00
_cell.angle_gamma   90.00
#
_symmetry.space_group_name_H-M   'P 1'
#
loop_
_entity.id
_entity.type
_entity.pdbx_description
1 polymer ?
#
loop_
_entity_poly.entity_id
_entity_poly.type
_entity_poly.pdbx_seq_one_letter_code
_entity_poly.pdbx_strand_id
1 'polypeptide(L)'
;MTLYQPEPVEISTRMRPGEWTEASLEELLTTYRAKILAMGATAYEVVSDVERDDDGSVKVAVSWAKPAAADESVAESVGEPGPVQ
;
A
#
# COMPACT_ATOMS: atom_id res chain seq x y z
N MET A 1 7.92 6.48 22.66
CA MET A 1 7.35 7.47 21.71
C MET A 1 6.89 6.69 20.50
N THR A 2 5.58 6.63 20.23
CA THR A 2 5.04 5.91 19.06
C THR A 2 5.58 6.60 17.80
N LEU A 3 6.42 5.91 17.02
CA LEU A 3 6.77 6.38 15.69
C LEU A 3 5.44 6.58 14.94
N TYR A 4 5.21 7.80 14.48
CA TYR A 4 4.11 8.10 13.59
C TYR A 4 4.36 7.32 12.30
N GLN A 5 3.84 6.10 12.24
CA GLN A 5 3.81 5.33 11.00
C GLN A 5 2.75 6.04 10.16
N PRO A 6 3.12 6.73 9.07
CA PRO A 6 2.11 7.31 8.19
C PRO A 6 1.19 6.17 7.78
N GLU A 7 -0.12 6.34 8.00
CA GLU A 7 -1.10 5.33 7.62
C GLU A 7 -0.87 4.98 6.14
N PRO A 8 -0.80 3.69 5.78
CA PRO A 8 -0.57 3.28 4.41
C PRO A 8 -1.67 3.90 3.54
N VAL A 9 -1.28 4.78 2.63
CA VAL A 9 -2.23 5.50 1.78
C VAL A 9 -2.72 4.53 0.72
N GLU A 10 -4.01 4.20 0.77
CA GLU A 10 -4.69 3.39 -0.24
C GLU A 10 -5.80 4.21 -0.91
N ILE A 11 -5.78 4.21 -2.24
CA ILE A 11 -6.83 4.78 -3.07
C ILE A 11 -7.53 3.62 -3.79
N SER A 12 -8.71 3.23 -3.29
CA SER A 12 -9.55 2.20 -3.92
C SER A 12 -10.78 2.80 -4.59
N THR A 13 -11.00 2.45 -5.85
CA THR A 13 -12.20 2.81 -6.62
C THR A 13 -12.88 1.54 -7.11
N ARG A 14 -14.17 1.43 -6.81
CA ARG A 14 -15.03 0.36 -7.34
C ARG A 14 -15.89 0.92 -8.48
N MET A 15 -15.84 0.28 -9.63
CA MET A 15 -16.54 0.66 -10.85
C MET A 15 -17.51 -0.46 -11.26
N ARG A 16 -18.70 -0.07 -11.74
CA ARG A 16 -19.72 -1.01 -12.22
C ARG A 16 -19.41 -1.51 -13.63
N PRO A 17 -19.90 -2.69 -14.02
CA PRO A 17 -19.81 -3.15 -15.41
C PRO A 17 -20.33 -2.08 -16.38
N GLY A 18 -19.50 -1.66 -17.33
CA GLY A 18 -19.80 -0.62 -18.32
C GLY A 18 -19.36 0.80 -17.97
N GLU A 19 -19.01 1.07 -16.70
CA GLU A 19 -18.43 2.36 -16.27
C GLU A 19 -16.90 2.38 -16.35
N TRP A 20 -16.27 1.22 -16.49
CA TRP A 20 -14.83 1.09 -16.65
C TRP A 20 -14.49 0.59 -18.05
N THR A 21 -13.42 1.16 -18.60
CA THR A 21 -12.77 0.69 -19.82
C THR A 21 -11.28 0.53 -19.53
N GLU A 22 -10.55 -0.20 -20.37
CA GLU A 22 -9.08 -0.31 -20.21
C GLU A 22 -8.42 1.07 -20.16
N ALA A 23 -8.86 2.00 -21.01
CA ALA A 23 -8.39 3.38 -21.01
C ALA A 23 -8.72 4.11 -19.70
N SER A 24 -9.94 3.96 -19.17
CA SER A 24 -10.33 4.59 -17.89
C SER A 24 -9.57 4.00 -16.71
N LEU A 25 -9.29 2.70 -16.72
CA LEU A 25 -8.49 2.03 -15.69
C LEU A 25 -7.04 2.54 -15.74
N GLU A 26 -6.42 2.59 -16.92
CA GLU A 26 -5.06 3.09 -17.10
C GLU A 26 -4.95 4.58 -16.71
N GLU A 27 -5.94 5.39 -17.04
CA GLU A 27 -6.00 6.80 -16.65
C GLU A 27 -6.13 6.96 -15.13
N LEU A 28 -6.98 6.15 -14.48
CA LEU A 28 -7.14 6.13 -13.02
C LEU A 28 -5.86 5.68 -12.33
N LEU A 29 -5.24 4.60 -12.80
CA LEU A 29 -3.97 4.10 -12.27
C LEU A 29 -2.88 5.16 -12.41
N THR A 30 -2.78 5.80 -13.57
CA THR A 30 -1.80 6.87 -13.81
C THR A 30 -2.05 8.07 -12.91
N THR A 31 -3.31 8.47 -12.73
CA THR A 31 -3.70 9.59 -11.88
C THR A 31 -3.42 9.30 -10.40
N TYR A 32 -3.81 8.11 -9.93
CA TYR A 32 -3.58 7.70 -8.54
C TYR A 32 -2.10 7.51 -8.24
N ARG A 33 -1.36 6.89 -9.16
CA ARG A 33 0.10 6.81 -9.07
C ARG A 33 0.72 8.20 -9.02
N ALA A 34 0.33 9.13 -9.89
CA ALA A 34 0.85 10.49 -9.88
C ALA A 34 0.55 11.22 -8.57
N LYS A 35 -0.63 11.02 -7.97
CA LYS A 35 -0.96 11.55 -6.64
C LYS A 35 -0.05 10.98 -5.55
N ILE A 36 0.17 9.68 -5.54
CA ILE A 36 1.03 9.00 -4.56
C ILE A 36 2.50 9.42 -4.74
N LEU A 37 2.97 9.54 -5.98
CA LEU A 37 4.29 10.10 -6.31
C LEU A 37 4.41 11.56 -5.84
N ALA A 38 3.37 12.38 -6.03
CA ALA A 38 3.33 13.76 -5.57
C ALA A 38 3.35 13.88 -4.04
N MET A 39 2.88 12.86 -3.31
CA MET A 39 3.01 12.77 -1.85
C MET A 39 4.42 12.39 -1.37
N GLY A 40 5.32 12.00 -2.30
CA GLY A 40 6.71 11.65 -2.00
C GLY A 40 7.02 10.16 -2.07
N ALA A 41 6.09 9.32 -2.55
CA ALA A 41 6.38 7.94 -2.88
C ALA A 41 7.27 7.84 -4.12
N THR A 42 8.06 6.78 -4.22
CA THR A 42 8.75 6.42 -5.46
C THR A 42 7.94 5.44 -6.29
N ALA A 43 8.25 5.36 -7.59
CA ALA A 43 7.60 4.44 -8.52
C ALA A 43 7.66 2.96 -8.10
N TYR A 44 8.63 2.59 -7.26
CA TYR A 44 8.79 1.23 -6.71
C TYR A 44 7.93 0.97 -5.47
N GLU A 45 7.47 2.02 -4.80
CA GLU A 45 6.64 1.95 -3.58
C GLU A 45 5.14 2.01 -3.90
N VAL A 46 4.79 2.28 -5.15
CA VAL A 46 3.39 2.31 -5.61
C VAL A 46 3.01 0.93 -6.11
N VAL A 47 2.07 0.29 -5.42
CA VAL A 47 1.48 -0.98 -5.81
C VAL A 47 0.10 -0.71 -6.38
N SER A 48 -0.14 -1.15 -7.60
CA SER A 48 -1.46 -1.09 -8.24
C SER A 48 -2.03 -2.49 -8.38
N ASP A 49 -3.22 -2.69 -7.83
CA ASP A 49 -3.99 -3.93 -7.92
C ASP A 49 -5.32 -3.66 -8.65
N VAL A 50 -5.70 -4.57 -9.54
CA VAL A 50 -6.95 -4.48 -10.30
C VAL A 50 -7.68 -5.80 -10.18
N GLU A 51 -8.71 -5.81 -9.35
CA GLU A 51 -9.55 -6.97 -9.09
C GLU A 51 -10.78 -6.89 -10.01
N ARG A 52 -10.97 -7.90 -10.85
CA ARG A 52 -12.14 -8.02 -11.71
C ARG A 52 -13.06 -9.07 -11.13
N ASP A 53 -14.27 -8.66 -10.76
CA ASP A 53 -15.29 -9.53 -10.20
C ASP A 53 -16.09 -10.22 -11.31
N ASP A 54 -16.63 -11.39 -11.02
CA ASP A 54 -17.42 -12.20 -11.96
C ASP A 54 -18.75 -11.52 -12.36
N ASP A 55 -19.26 -10.61 -11.52
CA ASP A 55 -20.41 -9.74 -11.82
C ASP A 55 -20.08 -8.65 -12.88
N GLY A 56 -18.82 -8.58 -13.35
CA GLY A 56 -18.34 -7.57 -14.30
C GLY A 56 -17.96 -6.24 -13.65
N SER A 57 -18.03 -6.17 -12.32
CA SER A 57 -17.51 -5.05 -11.54
C SER A 57 -15.99 -5.07 -11.53
N VAL A 58 -15.34 -3.92 -11.58
CA VAL A 58 -13.88 -3.81 -11.43
C VAL A 58 -13.54 -2.92 -10.25
N LYS A 59 -12.63 -3.39 -9.42
CA LYS A 59 -12.06 -2.64 -8.32
C LYS A 59 -10.60 -2.35 -8.64
N VAL A 60 -10.26 -1.08 -8.67
CA VAL A 60 -8.88 -0.61 -8.77
C VAL A 60 -8.43 -0.18 -7.40
N ALA A 61 -7.34 -0.73 -6.90
CA ALA A 61 -6.69 -0.28 -5.68
C ALA A 61 -5.27 0.16 -6.02
N VAL A 62 -4.89 1.36 -5.59
CA VAL A 62 -3.51 1.82 -5.66
C VAL A 62 -3.06 2.16 -4.26
N SER A 63 -2.08 1.42 -3.79
CA SER A 63 -1.60 1.45 -2.41
C SER A 63 -0.14 1.91 -2.39
N TRP A 64 0.17 2.84 -1.48
CA TRP A 64 1.54 3.20 -1.18
C TRP A 64 2.12 2.18 -0.20
N ALA A 65 2.70 1.11 -0.76
CA ALA A 65 3.51 0.18 0.00
C ALA A 65 4.92 0.78 0.17
N LYS A 66 5.06 1.73 1.11
CA LYS A 66 6.39 2.04 1.64
C LYS A 66 6.95 0.69 2.09
N PRO A 67 8.13 0.22 1.62
CA PRO A 67 8.72 -1.01 2.13
C PRO A 67 8.68 -0.81 3.63
N ALA A 68 8.00 -1.74 4.34
CA ALA A 68 8.04 -1.76 5.79
C ALA A 68 9.52 -1.62 6.08
N ALA A 69 9.94 -0.45 6.60
CA ALA A 69 11.33 -0.20 6.91
C ALA A 69 11.66 -1.40 7.77
N ALA A 70 12.45 -2.33 7.19
CA ALA A 70 12.51 -3.71 7.63
C ALA A 70 12.54 -3.64 9.13
N ASP A 71 11.45 -4.08 9.76
CA ASP A 71 11.26 -3.89 11.18
C ASP A 71 12.49 -4.52 11.79
N GLU A 72 13.42 -3.70 12.28
CA GLU A 72 14.57 -4.18 13.01
C GLU A 72 14.08 -4.63 14.39
N SER A 73 13.06 -5.51 14.43
CA SER A 73 12.88 -6.47 15.49
C SER A 73 13.92 -7.58 15.30
N VAL A 74 15.20 -7.20 15.32
CA VAL A 74 16.24 -8.12 15.77
C VAL A 74 16.13 -8.17 17.29
N ALA A 75 15.31 -9.11 17.75
CA ALA A 75 15.42 -9.84 19.00
C ALA A 75 16.12 -9.10 20.16
N GLU A 76 15.37 -8.26 20.89
CA GLU A 76 15.64 -8.05 22.31
C GLU A 76 15.24 -9.34 23.05
N SER A 77 16.18 -10.28 23.10
CA SER A 77 16.21 -11.34 24.10
C SER A 77 17.66 -11.57 24.51
N VAL A 78 18.30 -10.51 25.00
CA VAL A 78 19.41 -10.67 25.93
C VAL A 78 18.77 -11.07 27.26
N GLY A 79 18.84 -12.37 27.57
CA GLY A 79 18.32 -12.91 28.82
C GLY A 79 18.94 -12.19 30.01
N GLU A 80 18.09 -11.80 30.96
CA GLU A 80 18.50 -11.39 32.30
C GLU A 80 19.50 -12.41 32.87
N PRO A 81 20.73 -12.02 33.27
CA PRO A 81 21.46 -12.82 34.22
C PRO A 81 20.75 -12.66 35.57
N GLY A 82 19.95 -13.67 35.92
CA GLY A 82 19.41 -13.81 37.27
C GLY A 82 20.54 -13.78 38.31
N PRO A 83 20.25 -13.33 39.55
CA PRO A 83 21.27 -12.99 40.53
C PRO A 83 22.12 -14.20 40.93
N VAL A 84 23.45 -14.02 40.92
CA VAL A 84 24.36 -14.95 41.58
C VAL A 84 24.10 -14.89 43.09
N GLN A 85 23.69 -16.03 43.67
CA GLN A 85 23.77 -16.25 45.12
C GLN A 85 25.20 -16.49 45.55
#